data_AF-A0A3N5QDL3-F1
#
_entry.id   AF-A0A3N5QDL3-F1
#
_cell.length_a   1.000
_cell.length_b   1.000
_cell.length_c   1.000
_cell.angle_alpha   90.00
_cell.angle_beta   90.00
_cell.angle_gamma   90.00
#
_symmetry.space_group_name_H-M   'P 1'
#
loop_
_entity.id
_entity.type
_entity.pdbx_description
1 polymer ?
#
loop_
_entity_poly.entity_id
_entity_poly.type
_entity_poly.pdbx_seq_one_letter_code
_entity_poly.pdbx_strand_id
1 'polypeptide(L)'
;MEKYYLDPKSLYRLPWTMPDNGITWLEPTAQCNLNCYGCYRKNIKNSHKPLDEVKHELDFYESVRKSDCISIAGGDPLLYPYIVELVADIKSRGLKPIINTNGIALTDDLLDKLKKAGVFGFTFHIDSKQGKGRDPKWNNKNEAELNELRLYYAEMLASKGGIACSFNSTVYHDTIQYLPDLVD
;
A
#
# COMPACT_ATOMS: atom_id res chain seq x y z
N MET A 1 16.66 -39.26 -19.89
CA MET A 1 15.95 -38.05 -20.35
C MET A 1 16.39 -36.90 -19.47
N GLU A 2 17.23 -36.01 -19.98
CA GLU A 2 17.54 -34.75 -19.27
C GLU A 2 16.24 -33.97 -19.13
N LYS A 3 15.86 -33.64 -17.89
CA LYS A 3 14.77 -32.69 -17.64
C LYS A 3 15.28 -31.34 -18.09
N TYR A 4 14.80 -30.87 -19.24
CA TYR A 4 14.96 -29.48 -19.64
C TYR A 4 14.29 -28.61 -18.58
N TYR A 5 15.10 -27.96 -17.75
CA TYR A 5 14.63 -26.96 -16.81
C TYR A 5 14.41 -25.67 -17.58
N LEU A 6 13.15 -25.38 -17.90
CA LEU A 6 12.77 -24.11 -18.49
C LEU A 6 12.89 -23.04 -17.41
N ASP A 7 13.91 -22.19 -17.49
CA ASP A 7 14.01 -20.99 -16.64
C ASP A 7 12.92 -20.00 -17.06
N PRO A 8 11.87 -19.77 -16.23
CA PRO A 8 10.78 -18.88 -16.57
C PRO A 8 11.22 -17.44 -16.82
N LYS A 9 12.40 -17.03 -16.32
CA LYS A 9 12.97 -15.69 -16.52
C LYS A 9 13.55 -15.49 -17.93
N SER A 10 13.99 -16.58 -18.55
CA SER A 10 14.68 -16.59 -19.86
C SER A 10 13.74 -16.64 -21.07
N LEU A 11 12.45 -16.92 -20.86
CA LEU A 11 11.46 -17.01 -21.93
C LEU A 11 11.04 -15.63 -22.41
N TYR A 12 10.89 -15.47 -23.74
CA TYR A 12 10.29 -14.27 -24.34
C TYR A 12 8.84 -14.16 -23.85
N ARG A 13 8.54 -13.11 -23.08
CA ARG A 13 7.20 -12.79 -22.57
C ARG A 13 6.78 -11.42 -23.10
N LEU A 14 5.53 -11.27 -23.52
CA LEU A 14 4.91 -9.95 -23.64
C LEU A 14 5.03 -9.24 -22.28
N PRO A 15 5.21 -7.91 -22.22
CA PRO A 15 5.55 -7.22 -20.98
C PRO A 15 4.54 -7.46 -19.84
N TRP A 16 3.28 -7.78 -20.18
CA TRP A 16 2.23 -8.15 -19.24
C TRP A 16 1.44 -9.33 -19.80
N THR A 17 1.66 -10.53 -19.26
CA THR A 17 0.86 -11.73 -19.52
C THR A 17 0.11 -12.11 -18.23
N MET A 18 -0.91 -12.96 -18.27
CA MET A 18 -1.54 -13.51 -17.04
C MET A 18 -0.53 -13.93 -15.93
N PRO A 19 0.65 -14.51 -16.25
CA PRO A 19 1.67 -14.82 -15.24
C PRO A 19 2.66 -13.70 -14.87
N ASP A 20 2.67 -12.54 -15.53
CA ASP A 20 3.50 -11.37 -15.18
C ASP A 20 2.61 -10.26 -14.63
N ASN A 21 2.81 -9.88 -13.37
CA ASN A 21 1.93 -8.95 -12.68
C ASN A 21 2.66 -7.63 -12.46
N GLY A 22 2.12 -6.53 -12.99
CA GLY A 22 2.66 -5.18 -12.70
C GLY A 22 2.76 -4.89 -11.22
N ILE A 23 1.86 -5.46 -10.42
CA ILE A 23 1.70 -5.16 -9.00
C ILE A 23 1.63 -6.45 -8.19
N THR A 24 2.67 -6.75 -7.40
CA THR A 24 2.60 -7.84 -6.42
C THR A 24 2.11 -7.32 -5.08
N TRP A 25 1.12 -8.00 -4.50
CA TRP A 25 0.50 -7.64 -3.21
C TRP A 25 1.22 -8.33 -2.05
N LEU A 26 1.62 -7.55 -1.05
CA LEU A 26 2.36 -8.03 0.12
C LEU A 26 1.69 -7.53 1.41
N GLU A 27 1.31 -8.43 2.31
CA GLU A 27 0.65 -8.09 3.58
C GLU A 27 1.54 -8.53 4.77
N PRO A 28 2.46 -7.69 5.26
CA PRO A 28 3.36 -8.03 6.37
C PRO A 28 2.67 -8.03 7.74
N THR A 29 1.45 -7.52 7.84
CA THR A 29 0.68 -7.42 9.08
C THR A 29 -0.82 -7.44 8.78
N ALA A 30 -1.62 -8.03 9.67
CA ALA A 30 -3.09 -7.87 9.68
C ALA A 30 -3.57 -6.89 10.77
N GLN A 31 -2.66 -6.25 11.51
CA GLN A 31 -2.98 -5.23 12.50
C GLN A 31 -3.31 -3.91 11.81
N CYS A 32 -4.42 -3.29 12.19
CA CYS A 32 -4.83 -1.97 11.75
C CYS A 32 -5.25 -1.10 12.95
N ASN A 33 -5.08 0.21 12.84
CA ASN A 33 -5.55 1.22 13.79
C ASN A 33 -6.94 1.78 13.43
N LEU A 34 -7.59 1.18 12.41
CA LEU A 34 -8.98 1.41 12.03
C LEU A 34 -9.80 0.12 12.07
N ASN A 35 -11.11 0.28 11.94
CA ASN A 35 -12.07 -0.81 11.78
C ASN A 35 -13.14 -0.42 10.76
N CYS A 36 -12.73 -0.34 9.49
CA CYS A 36 -13.57 0.11 8.38
C CYS A 36 -14.76 -0.82 8.16
N TYR A 37 -15.91 -0.27 7.76
CA TYR A 37 -17.12 -1.04 7.47
C TYR A 37 -16.90 -2.04 6.31
N GLY A 38 -16.25 -1.61 5.23
CA GLY A 38 -15.91 -2.44 4.08
C GLY A 38 -14.60 -3.22 4.18
N CYS A 39 -14.03 -3.40 5.38
CA CYS A 39 -12.76 -4.09 5.50
C CYS A 39 -12.90 -5.59 5.15
N TYR A 40 -12.17 -6.06 4.14
CA TYR A 40 -12.14 -7.49 3.77
C TYR A 40 -11.26 -8.33 4.72
N ARG A 41 -10.44 -7.68 5.55
CA ARG A 41 -9.43 -8.32 6.40
C ARG A 41 -9.85 -8.27 7.87
N LYS A 42 -9.68 -9.39 8.58
CA LYS A 42 -9.80 -9.41 10.04
C LYS A 42 -8.64 -8.63 10.66
N ASN A 43 -8.95 -7.65 11.51
CA ASN A 43 -7.95 -6.92 12.28
C ASN A 43 -7.40 -7.82 13.41
N ILE A 44 -6.12 -8.19 13.33
CA ILE A 44 -5.47 -9.08 14.30
C ILE A 44 -4.32 -8.31 14.96
N LYS A 45 -4.43 -8.06 16.26
CA LYS A 45 -3.38 -7.39 17.04
C LYS A 45 -2.12 -8.25 17.11
N ASN A 46 -0.95 -7.60 17.05
CA ASN A 46 0.38 -8.23 17.07
C ASN A 46 0.60 -9.29 15.99
N SER A 47 -0.03 -9.11 14.81
CA SER A 47 0.09 -10.04 13.67
C SER A 47 1.23 -9.69 12.71
N HIS A 48 2.27 -9.02 13.21
CA HIS A 48 3.44 -8.66 12.42
C HIS A 48 4.23 -9.91 12.07
N LYS A 49 4.41 -10.17 10.78
CA LYS A 49 5.31 -11.22 10.31
C LYS A 49 6.76 -10.86 10.65
N PRO A 50 7.60 -11.80 11.07
CA PRO A 50 9.04 -11.59 11.10
C PRO A 50 9.58 -11.08 9.75
N LEU A 51 10.57 -10.19 9.76
CA LEU A 51 11.07 -9.58 8.52
C LEU A 51 11.68 -10.61 7.56
N ASP A 52 12.33 -11.66 8.09
CA ASP A 52 12.86 -12.79 7.34
C ASP A 52 11.76 -13.57 6.60
N GLU A 53 10.60 -13.77 7.22
CA GLU A 53 9.44 -14.38 6.56
C GLU A 53 8.96 -13.53 5.38
N VAL A 54 8.85 -12.20 5.57
CA VAL A 54 8.45 -11.27 4.51
C VAL A 54 9.47 -11.24 3.36
N LYS A 55 10.77 -11.28 3.67
CA LYS A 55 11.83 -11.38 2.66
C LYS A 55 11.77 -12.71 1.90
N HIS A 56 11.44 -13.81 2.58
CA HIS A 56 11.24 -15.09 1.93
C HIS A 56 10.05 -15.07 0.95
N GLU A 57 8.95 -14.39 1.30
CA GLU A 57 7.83 -14.18 0.38
C GLU A 57 8.26 -13.38 -0.87
N LEU A 58 9.06 -12.32 -0.70
CA LEU A 58 9.62 -11.55 -1.82
C LEU A 58 10.52 -12.40 -2.71
N ASP A 59 11.42 -13.20 -2.12
CA ASP A 59 12.30 -14.13 -2.85
C ASP A 59 11.48 -15.14 -3.67
N PHE A 60 10.42 -15.67 -3.06
CA PHE A 60 9.49 -16.57 -3.76
C PHE A 60 8.81 -15.87 -4.93
N TYR A 61 8.26 -14.66 -4.74
CA TYR A 61 7.61 -13.91 -5.81
C TYR A 61 8.59 -13.67 -6.97
N GLU A 62 9.79 -13.17 -6.71
CA GLU A 62 10.80 -12.92 -7.75
C GLU A 62 11.28 -14.20 -8.45
N SER A 63 11.12 -15.37 -7.84
CA SER A 63 11.45 -16.65 -8.47
C SER A 63 10.39 -17.11 -9.49
N VAL A 64 9.12 -16.72 -9.31
CA VAL A 64 8.00 -17.23 -10.12
C VAL A 64 7.34 -16.19 -11.03
N ARG A 65 7.53 -14.88 -10.79
CA ARG A 65 6.89 -13.80 -11.57
C ARG A 65 7.80 -12.59 -11.73
N LYS A 66 7.59 -11.81 -12.81
CA LYS A 66 8.15 -10.46 -12.96
C LYS A 66 7.16 -9.45 -12.37
N SER A 67 7.66 -8.52 -11.56
CA SER A 67 6.88 -7.41 -10.97
C SER A 67 7.56 -6.08 -11.24
N ASP A 68 6.80 -5.01 -11.40
CA ASP A 68 7.33 -3.64 -11.44
C ASP A 68 7.29 -2.99 -10.06
N CYS A 69 6.21 -3.23 -9.32
CA CYS A 69 6.05 -2.72 -7.96
C CYS A 69 5.57 -3.78 -6.97
N ILE A 70 5.91 -3.54 -5.69
CA ILE A 70 5.34 -4.24 -4.55
C ILE A 70 4.38 -3.29 -3.85
N SER A 71 3.10 -3.65 -3.84
CA SER A 71 2.07 -3.00 -3.04
C SER A 71 2.09 -3.59 -1.64
N ILE A 72 2.66 -2.84 -0.70
CA ILE A 72 2.70 -3.17 0.72
C ILE A 72 1.36 -2.75 1.34
N ALA A 73 0.60 -3.72 1.85
CA ALA A 73 -0.78 -3.56 2.33
C ALA A 73 -1.01 -4.38 3.62
N GLY A 74 -2.24 -4.89 3.84
CA GLY A 74 -2.60 -5.74 4.97
C GLY A 74 -3.65 -5.11 5.87
N GLY A 75 -3.37 -5.04 7.16
CA GLY A 75 -4.09 -4.15 8.07
C GLY A 75 -3.77 -2.68 7.72
N ASP A 76 -2.90 -2.04 8.50
CA ASP A 76 -2.18 -0.86 8.01
C ASP A 76 -0.67 -1.14 8.03
N PRO A 77 0.03 -1.10 6.88
CA PRO A 77 1.44 -1.43 6.79
C PRO A 77 2.34 -0.43 7.53
N LEU A 78 1.90 0.79 7.81
CA LEU A 78 2.69 1.74 8.61
C LEU A 78 2.76 1.36 10.10
N LEU A 79 1.92 0.40 10.55
CA LEU A 79 2.05 -0.20 11.87
C LEU A 79 3.07 -1.35 11.91
N TYR A 80 3.61 -1.76 10.76
CA TYR A 80 4.62 -2.80 10.70
C TYR A 80 5.95 -2.28 11.23
N PRO A 81 6.55 -2.89 12.28
CA PRO A 81 7.74 -2.35 12.93
C PRO A 81 8.96 -2.25 12.01
N TYR A 82 9.00 -3.07 10.95
CA TYR A 82 10.10 -3.11 9.99
C TYR A 82 9.77 -2.44 8.65
N ILE A 83 8.80 -1.51 8.61
CA ILE A 83 8.32 -0.91 7.35
C ILE A 83 9.45 -0.19 6.60
N VAL A 84 10.35 0.48 7.31
CA VAL A 84 11.48 1.20 6.69
C VAL A 84 12.50 0.23 6.12
N GLU A 85 12.88 -0.83 6.86
CA GLU A 85 13.79 -1.86 6.33
C GLU A 85 13.17 -2.61 5.15
N LEU A 86 11.87 -2.91 5.20
CA LEU A 86 11.14 -3.57 4.12
C LEU A 86 11.13 -2.73 2.84
N VAL A 87 10.87 -1.42 2.94
CA VAL A 87 10.93 -0.50 1.79
C VAL A 87 12.34 -0.47 1.19
N ALA A 88 13.37 -0.38 2.03
CA ALA A 88 14.76 -0.39 1.57
C ALA A 88 15.12 -1.71 0.86
N ASP A 89 14.67 -2.85 1.39
CA ASP A 89 14.88 -4.17 0.81
C ASP A 89 14.22 -4.28 -0.57
N ILE A 90 12.94 -3.92 -0.69
CA ILE A 90 12.21 -3.89 -1.97
C ILE A 90 12.90 -2.99 -2.98
N LYS A 91 13.34 -1.78 -2.56
CA LYS A 91 14.05 -0.86 -3.44
C LYS A 91 15.38 -1.43 -3.93
N SER A 92 16.13 -2.11 -3.07
CA SER A 92 17.42 -2.73 -3.41
C SER A 92 17.31 -3.86 -4.43
N ARG A 93 16.14 -4.53 -4.48
CA ARG A 93 15.78 -5.53 -5.51
C ARG A 93 15.44 -4.90 -6.86
N GLY A 94 15.44 -3.57 -6.97
CA GLY A 94 15.07 -2.84 -8.20
C GLY A 94 13.57 -2.70 -8.42
N LEU A 95 12.75 -3.08 -7.43
CA LEU A 95 11.29 -2.96 -7.47
C LEU A 95 10.84 -1.61 -6.91
N LYS A 96 9.62 -1.17 -7.24
CA LYS A 96 9.01 0.04 -6.70
C LYS A 96 8.18 -0.29 -5.44
N PRO A 97 8.60 0.11 -4.23
CA PRO A 97 7.78 -0.04 -3.03
C PRO A 97 6.66 1.00 -3.00
N ILE A 98 5.41 0.54 -2.97
CA ILE A 98 4.20 1.38 -2.85
C ILE A 98 3.46 1.00 -1.57
N ILE A 99 3.15 1.99 -0.74
CA ILE A 99 2.47 1.76 0.55
C ILE A 99 0.98 2.05 0.42
N ASN A 100 0.13 1.07 0.68
CA ASN A 100 -1.33 1.23 0.79
C ASN A 100 -1.69 1.46 2.26
N THR A 101 -2.08 2.67 2.63
CA THR A 101 -2.27 3.06 4.04
C THR A 101 -3.51 3.90 4.25
N ASN A 102 -4.05 3.90 5.47
CA ASN A 102 -5.03 4.88 5.91
C ASN A 102 -4.42 6.23 6.33
N GLY A 103 -3.09 6.31 6.40
CA GLY A 103 -2.30 7.51 6.65
C GLY A 103 -2.19 7.95 8.11
N ILE A 104 -2.88 7.31 9.07
CA ILE A 104 -2.92 7.78 10.46
C ILE A 104 -1.57 7.65 11.15
N ALA A 105 -0.82 6.57 10.87
CA ALA A 105 0.50 6.34 11.44
C ALA A 105 1.62 7.08 10.68
N LEU A 106 1.31 7.79 9.59
CA LEU A 106 2.29 8.53 8.81
C LEU A 106 2.61 9.86 9.51
N THR A 107 3.85 9.99 9.98
CA THR A 107 4.41 11.24 10.51
C THR A 107 5.43 11.80 9.53
N ASP A 108 5.79 13.08 9.69
CA ASP A 108 6.82 13.73 8.86
C ASP A 108 8.18 13.01 8.96
N ASP A 109 8.59 12.63 10.18
CA ASP A 109 9.81 11.85 10.44
C ASP A 109 9.75 10.45 9.79
N LEU A 110 8.61 9.76 9.87
CA LEU A 110 8.44 8.47 9.22
C LEU A 110 8.50 8.62 7.69
N LEU A 111 7.86 9.67 7.14
CA LEU A 111 7.90 9.95 5.72
C LEU A 111 9.33 10.23 5.23
N ASP A 112 10.13 10.99 5.98
CA ASP A 112 11.54 11.23 5.64
C ASP A 112 12.36 9.94 5.65
N LYS A 113 12.13 9.07 6.64
CA LYS A 113 12.77 7.74 6.70
C LYS A 113 12.37 6.86 5.51
N LEU A 114 11.08 6.83 5.15
CA LEU A 114 10.57 6.06 4.02
C LEU A 114 11.09 6.60 2.68
N LYS A 115 11.16 7.93 2.53
CA LYS A 115 11.77 8.58 1.37
C LYS A 115 13.24 8.19 1.22
N LYS A 116 14.01 8.26 2.32
CA LYS A 116 15.42 7.84 2.32
C LYS A 116 15.59 6.36 1.99
N ALA A 117 14.67 5.51 2.46
CA ALA A 117 14.62 4.09 2.12
C ALA A 117 14.24 3.82 0.65
N GLY A 118 13.69 4.81 -0.05
CA GLY A 118 13.35 4.72 -1.46
C GLY A 118 11.90 4.32 -1.75
N VAL A 119 10.96 4.70 -0.86
CA VAL A 119 9.52 4.60 -1.15
C VAL A 119 9.23 5.27 -2.50
N PHE A 120 8.50 4.56 -3.37
CA PHE A 120 8.13 5.09 -4.67
C PHE A 120 6.86 5.94 -4.60
N GLY A 121 5.89 5.51 -3.78
CA GLY A 121 4.63 6.21 -3.64
C GLY A 121 3.74 5.66 -2.54
N PHE A 122 2.65 6.37 -2.32
CA PHE A 122 1.58 5.98 -1.42
C PHE A 122 0.24 5.95 -2.16
N THR A 123 -0.58 5.01 -1.73
CA THR A 123 -2.00 4.97 -2.04
C THR A 123 -2.76 5.11 -0.73
N PHE A 124 -3.35 6.27 -0.51
CA PHE A 124 -4.14 6.52 0.70
C PHE A 124 -5.55 6.02 0.50
N HIS A 125 -6.00 5.12 1.36
CA HIS A 125 -7.43 4.81 1.45
C HIS A 125 -8.07 5.86 2.35
N ILE A 126 -9.00 6.65 1.80
CA ILE A 126 -9.80 7.64 2.54
C ILE A 126 -11.22 7.55 2.01
N ASP A 127 -12.16 7.20 2.89
CA ASP A 127 -13.60 7.14 2.61
C ASP A 127 -14.41 7.39 3.90
N SER A 128 -15.68 7.74 3.73
CA SER A 128 -16.59 8.10 4.83
C SER A 128 -16.98 6.93 5.75
N LYS A 129 -16.65 5.68 5.37
CA LYS A 129 -17.01 4.45 6.10
C LYS A 129 -15.82 3.75 6.73
N GLN A 130 -14.71 4.47 6.97
CA GLN A 130 -13.51 3.96 7.64
C GLN A 130 -13.66 3.64 9.14
N GLY A 131 -14.87 3.78 9.69
CA GLY A 131 -15.18 3.42 11.07
C GLY A 131 -14.49 4.34 12.08
N LYS A 132 -14.08 3.78 13.23
CA LYS A 132 -13.43 4.52 14.33
C LYS A 132 -11.91 4.35 14.31
N GLY A 133 -11.19 5.40 14.71
CA GLY A 133 -9.74 5.39 14.94
C GLY A 133 -8.99 6.58 14.33
N ARG A 134 -9.63 7.32 13.41
CA ARG A 134 -9.17 8.64 12.95
C ARG A 134 -9.57 9.74 13.94
N ASP A 135 -8.92 10.89 13.85
CA ASP A 135 -9.30 12.12 14.58
C ASP A 135 -10.83 12.37 14.47
N PRO A 136 -11.53 12.57 15.60
CA PRO A 136 -12.97 12.77 15.63
C PRO A 136 -13.52 13.88 14.73
N LYS A 137 -12.71 14.86 14.33
CA LYS A 137 -13.13 15.93 13.40
C LYS A 137 -13.57 15.41 12.04
N TRP A 138 -13.11 14.21 11.66
CA TRP A 138 -13.45 13.55 10.40
C TRP A 138 -14.67 12.63 10.51
N ASN A 139 -15.25 12.48 11.70
CA ASN A 139 -16.44 11.64 11.87
C ASN A 139 -17.64 12.23 11.12
N ASN A 140 -18.44 11.36 10.50
CA ASN A 140 -19.67 11.69 9.77
C ASN A 140 -19.48 12.65 8.58
N LYS A 141 -18.25 12.79 8.08
CA LYS A 141 -17.94 13.52 6.86
C LYS A 141 -18.29 12.68 5.64
N ASN A 142 -18.87 13.31 4.62
CA ASN A 142 -19.08 12.67 3.32
C ASN A 142 -17.79 12.64 2.48
N GLU A 143 -17.86 12.06 1.27
CA GLU A 143 -16.66 11.93 0.42
C GLU A 143 -16.09 13.27 -0.01
N ALA A 144 -16.92 14.28 -0.32
CA ALA A 144 -16.47 15.61 -0.72
C ALA A 144 -15.79 16.36 0.45
N GLU A 145 -16.38 16.31 1.64
CA GLU A 145 -15.79 16.93 2.84
C GLU A 145 -14.44 16.29 3.22
N LEU A 146 -14.25 15.01 2.90
CA LEU A 146 -12.97 14.31 3.12
C LEU A 146 -11.87 14.73 2.13
N ASN A 147 -12.16 15.55 1.11
CA ASN A 147 -11.12 16.09 0.24
C ASN A 147 -10.14 17.00 1.00
N GLU A 148 -10.55 17.65 2.09
CA GLU A 148 -9.62 18.39 2.96
C GLU A 148 -8.54 17.47 3.53
N LEU A 149 -8.92 16.25 3.92
CA LEU A 149 -7.98 15.24 4.42
C LEU A 149 -7.12 14.65 3.29
N ARG A 150 -7.69 14.43 2.10
CA ARG A 150 -6.92 13.99 0.92
C ARG A 150 -5.87 15.04 0.57
N LEU A 151 -6.26 16.31 0.51
CA LEU A 151 -5.36 17.43 0.26
C LEU A 151 -4.22 17.48 1.29
N TYR A 152 -4.52 17.35 2.58
CA TYR A 152 -3.51 17.29 3.63
C TYR A 152 -2.41 16.25 3.35
N TYR A 153 -2.77 15.02 2.99
CA TYR A 153 -1.79 13.99 2.67
C TYR A 153 -1.07 14.22 1.33
N ALA A 154 -1.78 14.77 0.33
CA ALA A 154 -1.17 15.15 -0.94
C ALA A 154 -0.10 16.24 -0.75
N GLU A 155 -0.40 17.28 0.02
CA GLU A 155 0.53 18.36 0.38
C GLU A 155 1.71 17.84 1.20
N MET A 156 1.46 16.93 2.16
CA MET A 156 2.52 16.28 2.94
C MET A 156 3.52 15.58 2.01
N LEU A 157 3.06 14.76 1.06
CA LEU A 157 3.95 14.08 0.11
C LEU A 157 4.62 15.07 -0.86
N ALA A 158 3.87 16.06 -1.35
CA ALA A 158 4.38 17.08 -2.26
C ALA A 158 5.50 17.91 -1.63
N SER A 159 5.40 18.23 -0.33
CA SER A 159 6.41 18.97 0.43
C SER A 159 7.77 18.27 0.43
N LYS A 160 7.77 16.94 0.38
CA LYS A 160 9.00 16.15 0.24
C LYS A 160 9.37 15.99 -1.23
N GLY A 161 8.41 15.81 -2.13
CA GLY A 161 8.63 15.68 -3.57
C GLY A 161 9.29 14.36 -3.98
N GLY A 162 9.10 13.97 -5.25
CA GLY A 162 9.63 12.73 -5.81
C GLY A 162 8.93 11.46 -5.31
N ILE A 163 7.71 11.58 -4.79
CA ILE A 163 6.88 10.50 -4.26
C ILE A 163 5.55 10.52 -5.00
N ALA A 164 5.13 9.40 -5.58
CA ALA A 164 3.82 9.29 -6.19
C ALA A 164 2.72 9.31 -5.12
N CYS A 165 1.63 10.02 -5.40
CA CYS A 165 0.47 10.13 -4.53
C CYS A 165 -0.78 9.65 -5.27
N SER A 166 -1.56 8.79 -4.63
CA SER A 166 -2.86 8.34 -5.13
C SER A 166 -3.82 8.12 -3.97
N PHE A 167 -5.11 8.13 -4.28
CA PHE A 167 -6.19 7.91 -3.31
C PHE A 167 -7.11 6.81 -3.81
N ASN A 168 -7.53 5.95 -2.88
CA ASN A 168 -8.59 4.97 -3.10
C ASN A 168 -9.77 5.29 -2.17
N SER A 169 -10.98 5.06 -2.66
CA SER A 169 -12.21 5.14 -1.88
C SER A 169 -13.09 3.93 -2.18
N THR A 170 -13.64 3.32 -1.14
CA THR A 170 -14.66 2.28 -1.30
C THR A 170 -16.01 2.96 -1.52
N VAL A 171 -16.65 2.66 -2.64
CA VAL A 171 -17.94 3.25 -3.00
C VAL A 171 -19.07 2.37 -2.48
N TYR A 172 -20.02 3.00 -1.78
CA TYR A 172 -21.23 2.37 -1.27
C TYR A 172 -22.44 2.98 -1.98
N HIS A 173 -23.59 2.30 -1.88
CA HIS A 173 -24.83 2.80 -2.47
C HIS A 173 -25.20 4.20 -1.98
N ASP A 174 -24.91 4.53 -0.72
CA ASP A 174 -25.20 5.82 -0.10
C ASP A 174 -24.05 6.84 -0.23
N THR A 175 -22.96 6.51 -0.92
CA THR A 175 -21.84 7.44 -1.17
C THR A 175 -21.60 7.73 -2.66
N ILE A 176 -22.25 7.00 -3.57
CA ILE A 176 -22.05 7.13 -5.02
C ILE A 176 -22.34 8.54 -5.57
N GLN A 177 -23.26 9.27 -4.93
CA GLN A 177 -23.62 10.62 -5.34
C GLN A 177 -22.49 11.64 -5.19
N TYR A 178 -21.46 11.34 -4.38
CA TYR A 178 -20.33 12.24 -4.12
C TYR A 178 -19.12 11.96 -5.02
N LEU A 179 -19.20 10.97 -5.93
CA LEU A 179 -18.07 10.64 -6.82
C LEU A 179 -17.60 11.79 -7.71
N PRO A 180 -18.48 12.64 -8.28
CA PRO A 180 -18.03 13.79 -9.07
C PRO A 180 -17.13 14.72 -8.24
N ASP A 181 -17.52 14.98 -6.99
CA ASP A 181 -16.79 15.89 -6.10
C ASP A 181 -15.41 15.35 -5.67
N LEU A 182 -15.11 14.07 -5.88
CA LEU A 182 -13.80 13.49 -5.55
C LEU A 182 -12.69 13.89 -6.53
N VAL A 183 -13.05 14.30 -7.73
CA VAL A 183 -12.12 14.58 -8.84
C VAL A 183 -12.08 16.06 -9.24
N ASP A 184 -12.93 16.89 -8.63
CA ASP A 184 -12.98 18.35 -8.79
C ASP A 184 -11.89 19.04 -7.95
#